data_AF-A0A920T8M7-F1
#
_entry.id   AF-A0A920T8M7-F1
#
_cell.length_a   1.000
_cell.length_b   1.000
_cell.length_c   1.000
_cell.angle_alpha   90.00
_cell.angle_beta   90.00
_cell.angle_gamma   90.00
#
_symmetry.space_group_name_H-M   'P 1'
#
loop_
_entity.id
_entity.type
_entity.pdbx_description
1 polymer ?
#
loop_
_entity_poly.entity_id
_entity_poly.type
_entity_poly.pdbx_seq_one_letter_code
_entity_poly.pdbx_strand_id
1 'polypeptide(L)'
;MALLIWHQLLDNPRPHDQLDYQEGSCLGPAFSNDQVQRFLDDAGAVYERFDDDQQLCQEVASQIADEKVIGWMQGRMEFGPRALGGRSILGDARSTRMQSVMNLKIKFRESFRPFAPSVLEERVDEYFEMRPNEQSPYMLLVADVKPDKRLPLAESDLTTRGLDKLKIHRSRVPAITHVDNSARVQTVDPRRHGRYYRLLKAFEEQTGSPVLINTSFNVRGEPIVCTPEEAWRCFMATNMDVLVIEDFVMHKDRQPGATEHEIDEYLARFELDDIPARDTPMIAIDWNPTHRFLRQFAGLFVLFFAIIGAVRFYKDDPTMAYVLWSIAPVGLVGLAWPTFMRYVYVTWMALFFPLGWTVSMVILSSIYYLVVSPIGLIMRLCGHDPCGRRPDPAATSYWKPRRPAADVQRYFRQF
;
A
#
# COMPACT_ATOMS: atom_id res chain seq x y z
N MET A 1 -28.59 3.82 9.36
CA MET A 1 -29.60 4.62 10.08
C MET A 1 -30.79 4.97 9.19
N ALA A 2 -30.60 5.56 8.00
CA ALA A 2 -31.70 5.87 7.08
C ALA A 2 -32.61 4.67 6.74
N LEU A 3 -32.03 3.52 6.35
CA LEU A 3 -32.81 2.31 6.04
C LEU A 3 -33.56 1.72 7.24
N LEU A 4 -33.03 1.90 8.46
CA LEU A 4 -33.72 1.50 9.69
C LEU A 4 -34.97 2.37 9.87
N ILE A 5 -34.83 3.68 9.77
CA ILE A 5 -35.97 4.61 9.88
C ILE A 5 -37.01 4.30 8.81
N TRP A 6 -36.58 4.19 7.55
CA TRP A 6 -37.47 4.00 6.40
C TRP A 6 -38.31 2.72 6.49
N HIS A 7 -37.70 1.59 6.82
CA HIS A 7 -38.38 0.30 6.81
C HIS A 7 -38.93 -0.16 8.16
N GLN A 8 -38.40 0.33 9.29
CA GLN A 8 -38.80 -0.12 10.62
C GLN A 8 -39.58 0.92 11.42
N LEU A 9 -39.40 2.22 11.14
CA LEU A 9 -40.12 3.27 11.86
C LEU A 9 -41.22 3.91 11.02
N LEU A 10 -41.05 3.92 9.70
CA LEU A 10 -42.04 4.47 8.76
C LEU A 10 -42.83 3.37 8.01
N ASP A 11 -42.60 2.10 8.35
CA ASP A 11 -43.28 0.93 7.79
C ASP A 11 -43.32 0.86 6.24
N ASN A 12 -42.35 1.48 5.56
CA ASN A 12 -42.26 1.38 4.11
C ASN A 12 -41.75 -0.02 3.71
N PRO A 13 -42.32 -0.61 2.65
CA PRO A 13 -41.91 -1.94 2.19
C PRO A 13 -40.44 -1.96 1.81
N ARG A 14 -39.75 -3.06 2.13
CA ARG A 14 -38.41 -3.34 1.62
C ARG A 14 -38.53 -4.19 0.36
N PRO A 15 -38.30 -3.63 -0.84
CA PRO A 15 -38.33 -4.43 -2.05
C PRO A 15 -37.21 -5.49 -2.02
N HIS A 16 -37.50 -6.68 -2.55
CA HIS A 16 -36.60 -7.84 -2.54
C HIS A 16 -36.20 -8.30 -3.95
N ASP A 17 -36.58 -7.55 -4.97
CA ASP A 17 -36.46 -7.90 -6.39
C ASP A 17 -35.10 -7.57 -7.00
N GLN A 18 -34.31 -6.68 -6.38
CA GLN A 18 -32.97 -6.34 -6.84
C GLN A 18 -31.87 -7.02 -6.01
N LEU A 19 -30.95 -7.68 -6.73
CA LEU A 19 -29.74 -8.30 -6.17
C LEU A 19 -28.75 -7.27 -5.58
N ASP A 20 -28.77 -6.02 -6.05
CA ASP A 20 -27.84 -4.98 -5.63
C ASP A 20 -28.44 -3.57 -5.72
N TYR A 21 -28.74 -2.97 -4.56
CA TYR A 21 -29.25 -1.60 -4.44
C TYR A 21 -28.15 -0.53 -4.34
N GLN A 22 -26.89 -0.93 -4.17
CA GLN A 22 -25.79 0.04 -4.07
C GLN A 22 -25.25 0.41 -5.45
N GLU A 23 -25.65 -0.29 -6.52
CA GLU A 23 -25.29 0.00 -7.90
C GLU A 23 -23.76 0.14 -8.07
N GLY A 24 -23.00 -0.86 -7.59
CA GLY A 24 -21.53 -0.80 -7.59
C GLY A 24 -20.94 0.24 -6.63
N SER A 25 -21.75 0.73 -5.68
CA SER A 25 -21.44 1.82 -4.75
C SER A 25 -21.21 3.17 -5.43
N CYS A 26 -21.58 3.35 -6.69
CA CYS A 26 -21.41 4.60 -7.45
C CYS A 26 -22.38 5.71 -6.98
N LEU A 27 -22.26 6.12 -5.70
CA LEU A 27 -23.19 7.00 -4.99
C LEU A 27 -22.68 8.44 -4.85
N GLY A 28 -21.43 8.71 -5.24
CA GLY A 28 -20.81 10.03 -5.19
C GLY A 28 -21.15 10.93 -6.38
N PRO A 29 -20.45 12.07 -6.51
CA PRO A 29 -20.64 13.01 -7.62
C PRO A 29 -20.11 12.43 -8.95
N ALA A 30 -20.69 12.93 -10.04
CA ALA A 30 -20.19 12.78 -11.41
C ALA A 30 -19.94 14.17 -11.99
N PHE A 31 -19.08 14.24 -13.01
CA PHE A 31 -18.73 15.49 -13.69
C PHE A 31 -19.09 15.35 -15.17
N SER A 32 -19.75 16.37 -15.72
CA SER A 32 -20.07 16.41 -17.15
C SER A 32 -18.84 16.74 -17.98
N ASN A 33 -18.83 16.33 -19.25
CA ASN A 33 -17.77 16.69 -20.19
C ASN A 33 -17.54 18.20 -20.29
N ASP A 34 -18.60 19.02 -20.19
CA ASP A 34 -18.46 20.48 -20.19
C ASP A 34 -17.70 21.01 -18.96
N GLN A 35 -17.92 20.41 -17.79
CA GLN A 35 -17.19 20.77 -16.58
C GLN A 35 -15.73 20.32 -16.66
N VAL A 36 -15.48 19.11 -17.14
CA VAL A 36 -14.13 18.56 -17.33
C VAL A 36 -13.37 19.40 -18.35
N GLN A 37 -13.97 19.71 -19.50
CA GLN A 37 -13.33 20.49 -20.55
C GLN A 37 -12.92 21.88 -20.07
N ARG A 38 -13.84 22.62 -19.42
CA ARG A 38 -13.53 23.95 -18.87
C ARG A 38 -12.34 23.91 -17.91
N PHE A 39 -12.32 22.91 -17.03
CA PHE A 39 -11.20 22.72 -16.11
C PHE A 39 -9.88 22.43 -16.87
N LEU A 40 -9.90 21.54 -17.85
CA LEU A 40 -8.71 21.18 -18.63
C LEU A 40 -8.17 22.38 -19.44
N ASP A 41 -9.08 23.18 -20.03
CA ASP A 41 -8.74 24.42 -20.72
C ASP A 41 -8.07 25.42 -19.77
N ASP A 42 -8.67 25.64 -18.59
CA ASP A 42 -8.12 26.54 -17.55
C ASP A 42 -6.76 26.05 -17.01
N ALA A 43 -6.57 24.73 -16.94
CA ALA A 43 -5.32 24.11 -16.52
C ALA A 43 -4.23 24.13 -17.61
N GLY A 44 -4.58 24.50 -18.85
CA GLY A 44 -3.67 24.44 -20.00
C GLY A 44 -3.25 23.01 -20.36
N ALA A 45 -4.10 22.02 -20.07
CA ALA A 45 -3.82 20.61 -20.33
C ALA A 45 -3.87 20.32 -21.84
N VAL A 46 -2.96 19.47 -22.32
CA VAL A 46 -2.98 18.96 -23.69
C VAL A 46 -3.76 17.64 -23.69
N TYR A 47 -4.91 17.60 -24.34
CA TYR A 47 -5.78 16.43 -24.33
C TYR A 47 -6.31 16.07 -25.72
N GLU A 48 -6.72 14.82 -25.86
CA GLU A 48 -7.52 14.32 -26.97
C GLU A 48 -8.92 13.99 -26.46
N ARG A 49 -9.95 14.36 -27.24
CA ARG A 49 -11.35 14.07 -26.90
C ARG A 49 -11.88 12.97 -27.80
N PHE A 50 -12.55 12.00 -27.20
CA PHE A 50 -13.19 10.88 -27.89
C PHE A 50 -14.71 10.97 -27.72
N ASP A 51 -15.44 11.27 -28.79
CA ASP A 51 -16.91 11.32 -28.75
C ASP A 51 -17.56 9.91 -28.85
N ASP A 52 -16.77 8.88 -29.18
CA ASP A 52 -17.21 7.49 -29.29
C ASP A 52 -16.61 6.62 -28.17
N ASP A 53 -17.49 6.01 -27.37
CA ASP A 53 -17.13 5.14 -26.24
C ASP A 53 -16.26 3.95 -26.67
N GLN A 54 -16.52 3.38 -27.84
CA GLN A 54 -15.82 2.19 -28.31
C GLN A 54 -14.39 2.56 -28.70
N GLN A 55 -14.19 3.66 -29.42
CA GLN A 55 -12.86 4.18 -29.76
C GLN A 55 -12.07 4.54 -28.51
N LEU A 56 -12.68 5.22 -27.54
CA LEU A 56 -12.05 5.52 -26.25
C LEU A 56 -11.60 4.24 -25.52
N CYS A 57 -12.50 3.26 -25.40
CA CYS A 57 -12.18 1.99 -24.74
C CYS A 57 -11.08 1.21 -25.47
N GLN A 58 -11.06 1.22 -26.81
CA GLN A 58 -10.03 0.57 -27.62
C GLN A 58 -8.67 1.25 -27.46
N GLU A 59 -8.63 2.58 -27.48
CA GLU A 59 -7.42 3.37 -27.26
C GLU A 59 -6.85 3.08 -25.86
N VAL A 60 -7.66 3.20 -24.82
CA VAL A 60 -7.22 2.98 -23.44
C VAL A 60 -6.82 1.52 -23.21
N ALA A 61 -7.53 0.55 -23.80
CA ALA A 61 -7.13 -0.85 -23.77
C ALA A 61 -5.75 -1.08 -24.40
N SER A 62 -5.45 -0.41 -25.52
CA SER A 62 -4.13 -0.48 -26.17
C SER A 62 -3.04 0.08 -25.25
N GLN A 63 -3.31 1.23 -24.61
CA GLN A 63 -2.35 1.82 -23.66
C GLN A 63 -2.08 0.88 -22.47
N ILE A 64 -3.12 0.21 -21.94
CA ILE A 64 -2.94 -0.78 -20.86
C ILE A 64 -2.12 -1.97 -21.38
N ALA A 65 -2.42 -2.48 -22.58
CA ALA A 65 -1.71 -3.60 -23.18
C ALA A 65 -0.23 -3.30 -23.45
N ASP A 66 0.11 -2.03 -23.69
CA ASP A 66 1.47 -1.49 -23.78
C ASP A 66 2.14 -1.27 -22.41
N GLU A 67 1.59 -1.85 -21.34
CA GLU A 67 2.07 -1.75 -19.96
C GLU A 67 2.12 -0.32 -19.41
N LYS A 68 1.27 0.60 -19.89
CA LYS A 68 1.13 1.94 -19.29
C LYS A 68 0.18 1.93 -18.09
N VAL A 69 0.45 2.83 -17.15
CA VAL A 69 -0.40 3.07 -15.99
C VAL A 69 -1.43 4.15 -16.31
N ILE A 70 -2.71 3.80 -16.15
CA ILE A 70 -3.83 4.67 -16.52
C ILE A 70 -4.55 5.17 -15.27
N GLY A 71 -4.65 6.48 -15.11
CA GLY A 71 -5.61 7.10 -14.21
C GLY A 71 -6.98 7.14 -14.87
N TRP A 72 -7.99 6.58 -14.22
CA TRP A 72 -9.31 6.37 -14.79
C TRP A 72 -10.38 7.01 -13.89
N MET A 73 -10.96 8.10 -14.38
CA MET A 73 -12.03 8.84 -13.72
C MET A 73 -13.27 8.88 -14.61
N GLN A 74 -14.32 8.17 -14.20
CA GLN A 74 -15.55 8.02 -14.98
C GLN A 74 -16.79 8.08 -14.09
N GLY A 75 -17.83 8.76 -14.57
CA GLY A 75 -19.14 8.80 -13.96
C GLY A 75 -19.14 9.11 -12.46
N ARG A 76 -20.10 8.49 -11.75
CA ARG A 76 -20.27 8.69 -10.32
C ARG A 76 -19.16 8.01 -9.53
N MET A 77 -18.57 8.75 -8.60
CA MET A 77 -17.59 8.22 -7.65
C MET A 77 -18.17 7.12 -6.77
N GLU A 78 -17.37 6.11 -6.48
CA GLU A 78 -17.70 5.01 -5.59
C GLU A 78 -17.64 5.44 -4.11
N PHE A 79 -18.60 4.98 -3.33
CA PHE A 79 -18.61 5.14 -1.89
C PHE A 79 -17.85 3.98 -1.23
N GLY A 80 -16.88 4.35 -0.39
CA GLY A 80 -16.11 3.41 0.42
C GLY A 80 -14.61 3.41 0.11
N PRO A 81 -13.85 2.47 0.69
CA PRO A 81 -12.39 2.49 0.63
C PRO A 81 -11.81 1.82 -0.62
N ARG A 82 -12.65 1.41 -1.57
CA ARG A 82 -12.26 0.68 -2.78
C ARG A 82 -12.68 1.48 -4.00
N ALA A 83 -11.76 1.64 -4.94
CA ALA A 83 -12.13 1.99 -6.30
C ALA A 83 -12.60 0.74 -7.02
N LEU A 84 -13.71 0.86 -7.72
CA LEU A 84 -14.44 -0.21 -8.42
C LEU A 84 -14.66 0.16 -9.90
N GLY A 85 -13.83 1.02 -10.48
CA GLY A 85 -13.86 1.39 -11.90
C GLY A 85 -14.37 2.79 -12.22
N GLY A 86 -14.69 3.59 -11.21
CA GLY A 86 -15.07 5.01 -11.31
C GLY A 86 -13.92 5.96 -10.97
N ARG A 87 -13.11 5.66 -9.96
CA ARG A 87 -11.91 6.43 -9.56
C ARG A 87 -10.73 5.48 -9.35
N SER A 88 -10.23 4.92 -10.44
CA SER A 88 -9.27 3.81 -10.44
C SER A 88 -7.92 4.17 -11.06
N ILE A 89 -6.88 3.47 -10.64
CA ILE A 89 -5.64 3.36 -11.41
C ILE A 89 -5.59 1.94 -11.98
N LEU A 90 -5.47 1.86 -13.29
CA LEU A 90 -5.52 0.62 -14.06
C LEU A 90 -4.15 0.25 -14.59
N GLY A 91 -3.93 -1.04 -14.79
CA GLY A 91 -2.70 -1.57 -15.37
C GLY A 91 -2.87 -3.01 -15.82
N ASP A 92 -1.92 -3.50 -16.61
CA ASP A 92 -1.95 -4.87 -17.15
C ASP A 92 -1.64 -5.91 -16.06
N ALA A 93 -2.61 -6.79 -15.79
CA ALA A 93 -2.45 -7.86 -14.80
C ALA A 93 -1.44 -8.95 -15.23
N ARG A 94 -1.20 -9.08 -16.54
CA ARG A 94 -0.28 -10.07 -17.15
C ARG A 94 1.18 -9.66 -17.00
N SER A 95 1.45 -8.36 -16.87
CA SER A 95 2.79 -7.81 -16.77
C SER A 95 3.53 -8.32 -15.54
N THR A 96 4.77 -8.75 -15.73
CA THR A 96 5.69 -9.15 -14.64
C THR A 96 6.24 -7.95 -13.88
N ARG A 97 6.09 -6.73 -14.42
CA ARG A 97 6.70 -5.49 -13.90
C ARG A 97 5.67 -4.53 -13.32
N MET A 98 4.43 -4.55 -13.80
CA MET A 98 3.40 -3.56 -13.48
C MET A 98 3.15 -3.40 -11.97
N GLN A 99 3.18 -4.48 -11.19
CA GLN A 99 3.07 -4.39 -9.74
C GLN A 99 4.16 -3.50 -9.13
N SER A 100 5.42 -3.74 -9.49
CA SER A 100 6.55 -2.94 -8.99
C SER A 100 6.50 -1.50 -9.52
N VAL A 101 6.16 -1.33 -10.80
CA VAL A 101 6.02 -0.01 -11.44
C VAL A 101 4.97 0.82 -10.71
N MET A 102 3.75 0.32 -10.56
CA MET A 102 2.67 1.05 -9.89
C MET A 102 2.98 1.30 -8.41
N ASN A 103 3.56 0.33 -7.69
CA ASN A 103 3.90 0.52 -6.28
C ASN A 103 4.96 1.61 -6.07
N LEU A 104 6.00 1.66 -6.90
CA LEU A 104 7.11 2.60 -6.75
C LEU A 104 6.81 3.97 -7.38
N LYS A 105 6.31 3.98 -8.62
CA LYS A 105 6.16 5.21 -9.43
C LYS A 105 4.90 6.02 -9.11
N ILE A 106 3.89 5.38 -8.54
CA ILE A 106 2.55 5.96 -8.39
C ILE A 106 2.10 5.93 -6.93
N LYS A 107 2.18 4.76 -6.29
CA LYS A 107 1.70 4.57 -4.92
C LYS A 107 2.74 4.94 -3.87
N PHE A 108 3.99 5.04 -4.26
CA PHE A 108 5.12 5.33 -3.39
C PHE A 108 5.11 4.46 -2.12
N ARG A 109 4.95 3.15 -2.33
CA ARG A 109 4.89 2.14 -1.28
C ARG A 109 5.73 0.94 -1.65
N GLU A 110 5.83 -0.01 -0.73
CA GLU A 110 6.67 -1.19 -0.89
C GLU A 110 6.30 -1.95 -2.18
N SER A 111 7.31 -2.28 -2.99
CA SER A 111 7.15 -2.78 -4.36
C SER A 111 6.34 -4.07 -4.47
N PHE A 112 6.21 -4.81 -3.37
CA PHE A 112 5.62 -6.14 -3.32
C PHE A 112 4.15 -6.17 -2.91
N ARG A 113 3.52 -5.03 -2.58
CA ARG A 113 2.10 -5.06 -2.19
C ARG A 113 1.25 -5.47 -3.39
N PRO A 114 0.49 -6.58 -3.31
CA PRO A 114 -0.33 -7.04 -4.41
C PRO A 114 -1.49 -6.06 -4.67
N PHE A 115 -1.87 -5.98 -5.94
CA PHE A 115 -3.07 -5.27 -6.36
C PHE A 115 -4.23 -6.23 -6.54
N ALA A 116 -5.44 -5.68 -6.66
CA ALA A 116 -6.64 -6.46 -6.83
C ALA A 116 -7.00 -6.57 -8.32
N PRO A 117 -7.51 -7.73 -8.77
CA PRO A 117 -8.02 -7.87 -10.12
C PRO A 117 -9.44 -7.32 -10.26
N SER A 118 -9.70 -6.63 -11.37
CA SER A 118 -11.04 -6.53 -11.96
C SER A 118 -11.14 -7.52 -13.12
N VAL A 119 -12.21 -8.31 -13.17
CA VAL A 119 -12.44 -9.34 -14.19
C VAL A 119 -13.88 -9.28 -14.71
N LEU A 120 -14.09 -9.58 -15.98
CA LEU A 120 -15.43 -9.75 -16.54
C LEU A 120 -16.21 -10.83 -15.76
N GLU A 121 -17.45 -10.52 -15.35
CA GLU A 121 -18.30 -11.43 -14.57
C GLU A 121 -18.46 -12.79 -15.26
N GLU A 122 -18.65 -12.78 -16.59
CA GLU A 122 -18.83 -13.97 -17.41
C GLU A 122 -17.55 -14.81 -17.63
N ARG A 123 -16.38 -14.30 -17.20
CA ARG A 123 -15.08 -14.99 -17.29
C ARG A 123 -14.44 -15.25 -15.92
N VAL A 124 -15.14 -14.94 -14.82
CA VAL A 124 -14.57 -15.00 -13.47
C VAL A 124 -14.07 -16.40 -13.11
N ASP A 125 -14.85 -17.42 -13.45
CA ASP A 125 -14.52 -18.81 -13.18
C ASP A 125 -13.47 -19.35 -14.14
N GLU A 126 -13.02 -18.63 -15.15
CA GLU A 126 -11.88 -19.07 -15.97
C GLU A 126 -10.53 -18.74 -15.31
N TYR A 127 -10.49 -17.74 -14.44
CA TYR A 127 -9.25 -17.26 -13.82
C TYR A 127 -9.19 -17.52 -12.32
N PHE A 128 -10.32 -17.57 -11.63
CA PHE A 128 -10.40 -17.74 -10.18
C PHE A 128 -11.24 -18.96 -9.81
N GLU A 129 -10.96 -19.56 -8.65
CA GLU A 129 -11.74 -20.64 -8.06
C GLU A 129 -13.09 -20.13 -7.52
N MET A 130 -13.94 -19.68 -8.44
CA MET A 130 -15.28 -19.17 -8.22
C MET A 130 -16.25 -19.93 -9.14
N ARG A 131 -17.55 -19.89 -8.84
CA ARG A 131 -18.58 -20.50 -9.68
C ARG A 131 -18.79 -19.67 -10.96
N PRO A 132 -19.30 -20.27 -12.04
CA PRO A 132 -19.63 -19.53 -13.26
C PRO A 132 -20.56 -18.34 -12.97
N ASN A 133 -20.16 -17.15 -13.42
CA ASN A 133 -20.86 -15.87 -13.19
C ASN A 133 -21.08 -15.52 -11.70
N GLU A 134 -20.24 -16.04 -10.79
CA GLU A 134 -20.33 -15.67 -9.38
C GLU A 134 -19.94 -14.21 -9.16
N GLN A 135 -20.77 -13.47 -8.43
CA GLN A 135 -20.64 -12.03 -8.29
C GLN A 135 -19.76 -11.64 -7.10
N SER A 136 -18.75 -10.80 -7.35
CA SER A 136 -17.97 -10.07 -6.34
C SER A 136 -17.77 -8.60 -6.75
N PRO A 137 -18.84 -7.80 -6.88
CA PRO A 137 -18.73 -6.41 -7.37
C PRO A 137 -17.90 -5.47 -6.48
N TYR A 138 -17.75 -5.81 -5.19
CA TYR A 138 -17.23 -4.89 -4.18
C TYR A 138 -15.77 -5.14 -3.80
N MET A 139 -15.09 -6.06 -4.47
CA MET A 139 -13.69 -6.40 -4.15
C MET A 139 -13.53 -6.81 -2.68
N LEU A 140 -14.48 -7.61 -2.16
CA LEU A 140 -14.54 -8.07 -0.77
C LEU A 140 -14.22 -9.57 -0.61
N LEU A 141 -14.35 -10.35 -1.69
CA LEU A 141 -14.06 -11.77 -1.68
C LEU A 141 -12.63 -12.04 -2.16
N VAL A 142 -11.97 -12.98 -1.50
CA VAL A 142 -10.68 -13.52 -1.92
C VAL A 142 -10.94 -14.89 -2.52
N ALA A 143 -10.36 -15.13 -3.69
CA ALA A 143 -10.41 -16.41 -4.38
C ALA A 143 -9.02 -16.79 -4.85
N ASP A 144 -8.75 -18.08 -4.93
CA ASP A 144 -7.51 -18.59 -5.48
C ASP A 144 -7.50 -18.46 -7.00
N VAL A 145 -6.35 -18.12 -7.58
CA VAL A 145 -6.13 -18.20 -9.03
C VAL A 145 -6.22 -19.66 -9.45
N LYS A 146 -6.95 -19.98 -10.53
CA LYS A 146 -7.14 -21.36 -10.97
C LYS A 146 -5.82 -22.08 -11.28
N PRO A 147 -5.70 -23.39 -10.97
CA PRO A 147 -4.48 -24.15 -11.20
C PRO A 147 -3.93 -24.09 -12.63
N ASP A 148 -4.78 -24.05 -13.67
CA ASP A 148 -4.37 -23.96 -15.08
C ASP A 148 -3.81 -22.58 -15.48
N LYS A 149 -4.04 -21.56 -14.65
CA LYS A 149 -3.45 -20.22 -14.80
C LYS A 149 -2.17 -20.05 -13.97
N ARG A 150 -1.87 -20.97 -13.05
CA ARG A 150 -0.63 -20.96 -12.26
C ARG A 150 0.55 -21.43 -13.11
N LEU A 151 1.74 -20.95 -12.79
CA LEU A 151 2.99 -21.37 -13.40
C LEU A 151 3.71 -22.34 -12.46
N PRO A 152 4.36 -23.40 -13.00
CA PRO A 152 5.17 -24.29 -12.19
C PRO A 152 6.35 -23.51 -11.59
N LEU A 153 6.69 -23.83 -10.34
CA LEU A 153 7.82 -23.23 -9.65
C LEU A 153 9.11 -24.00 -9.97
N ALA A 154 10.20 -23.28 -10.20
CA ALA A 154 11.52 -23.92 -10.29
C ALA A 154 11.98 -24.42 -8.91
N GLU A 155 12.92 -25.37 -8.85
CA GLU A 155 13.47 -25.84 -7.56
C GLU A 155 14.11 -24.70 -6.75
N SER A 156 14.72 -23.71 -7.43
CA SER A 156 15.23 -22.48 -6.82
C SER A 156 14.14 -21.65 -6.14
N ASP A 157 12.93 -21.63 -6.71
CA ASP A 157 11.80 -20.87 -6.19
C ASP A 157 11.23 -21.50 -4.92
N LEU A 158 11.29 -22.83 -4.81
CA LEU A 158 10.83 -23.58 -3.64
C LEU A 158 11.71 -23.35 -2.41
N THR A 159 13.01 -23.09 -2.63
CA THR A 159 13.99 -22.84 -1.56
C THR A 159 14.09 -21.36 -1.18
N THR A 160 13.51 -20.47 -1.98
CA THR A 160 13.49 -19.01 -1.75
C THR A 160 12.74 -18.67 -0.45
N ARG A 161 13.30 -17.79 0.39
CA ARG A 161 12.75 -17.42 1.71
C ARG A 161 12.52 -15.91 1.82
N GLY A 162 11.70 -15.52 2.79
CA GLY A 162 11.45 -14.11 3.11
C GLY A 162 10.83 -13.33 1.96
N LEU A 163 11.22 -12.06 1.83
CA LEU A 163 10.68 -11.12 0.85
C LEU A 163 11.01 -11.49 -0.59
N ASP A 164 12.05 -12.29 -0.84
CA ASP A 164 12.41 -12.70 -2.21
C ASP A 164 11.35 -13.59 -2.85
N LYS A 165 10.46 -14.21 -2.06
CA LYS A 165 9.32 -14.96 -2.60
C LYS A 165 8.37 -14.12 -3.46
N LEU A 166 8.37 -12.79 -3.25
CA LEU A 166 7.51 -11.83 -3.95
C LEU A 166 7.97 -11.55 -5.37
N LYS A 167 9.22 -11.88 -5.71
CA LYS A 167 9.78 -11.71 -7.06
C LYS A 167 9.45 -12.87 -8.00
N ILE A 168 8.86 -13.96 -7.47
CA ILE A 168 8.59 -15.19 -8.22
C ILE A 168 7.29 -15.02 -9.02
N HIS A 169 7.34 -15.31 -10.31
CA HIS A 169 6.17 -15.30 -11.19
C HIS A 169 5.41 -16.62 -11.05
N ARG A 170 4.21 -16.56 -10.47
CA ARG A 170 3.43 -17.74 -10.06
C ARG A 170 2.19 -18.02 -10.92
N SER A 171 1.85 -17.12 -11.84
CA SER A 171 0.68 -17.24 -12.69
C SER A 171 0.81 -16.45 -13.99
N ARG A 172 -0.16 -16.62 -14.89
CA ARG A 172 -0.34 -15.79 -16.09
C ARG A 172 -0.76 -14.35 -15.80
N VAL A 173 -1.16 -14.05 -14.57
CA VAL A 173 -1.57 -12.73 -14.08
C VAL A 173 -0.76 -12.34 -12.83
N PRO A 174 0.58 -12.27 -12.94
CA PRO A 174 1.47 -12.19 -11.78
C PRO A 174 1.29 -10.89 -10.99
N ALA A 175 0.84 -9.79 -11.61
CA ALA A 175 0.74 -8.50 -10.92
C ALA A 175 -0.34 -8.45 -9.81
N ILE A 176 -1.34 -9.33 -9.90
CA ILE A 176 -2.47 -9.44 -8.96
C ILE A 176 -2.42 -10.72 -8.09
N THR A 177 -1.45 -11.60 -8.32
CA THR A 177 -1.38 -12.91 -7.66
C THR A 177 -0.54 -12.81 -6.39
N HIS A 178 -1.10 -13.19 -5.25
CA HIS A 178 -0.38 -13.24 -3.98
C HIS A 178 0.58 -14.45 -3.92
N VAL A 179 1.48 -14.47 -2.91
CA VAL A 179 2.43 -15.58 -2.69
C VAL A 179 1.74 -16.92 -2.45
N ASP A 180 0.55 -16.89 -1.86
CA ASP A 180 -0.32 -18.06 -1.64
C ASP A 180 -1.20 -18.41 -2.85
N ASN A 181 -1.05 -17.69 -3.97
CA ASN A 181 -1.84 -17.77 -5.20
C ASN A 181 -3.26 -17.23 -5.11
N SER A 182 -3.60 -16.51 -4.03
CA SER A 182 -4.90 -15.84 -3.89
C SER A 182 -4.93 -14.47 -4.58
N ALA A 183 -6.14 -13.96 -4.81
CA ALA A 183 -6.40 -12.59 -5.24
C ALA A 183 -7.76 -12.10 -4.74
N ARG A 184 -7.90 -10.79 -4.49
CA ARG A 184 -9.17 -10.20 -4.03
C ARG A 184 -9.99 -9.66 -5.20
N VAL A 185 -10.97 -10.45 -5.65
CA VAL A 185 -11.61 -10.29 -6.96
C VAL A 185 -12.71 -9.23 -6.95
N GLN A 186 -12.68 -8.34 -7.95
CA GLN A 186 -13.82 -7.55 -8.38
C GLN A 186 -14.39 -8.12 -9.68
N THR A 187 -15.68 -8.49 -9.71
CA THR A 187 -16.37 -8.84 -10.96
C THR A 187 -17.04 -7.62 -11.59
N VAL A 188 -16.90 -7.49 -12.90
CA VAL A 188 -17.36 -6.36 -13.71
C VAL A 188 -18.42 -6.83 -14.69
N ASP A 189 -19.57 -6.17 -14.66
CA ASP A 189 -20.75 -6.47 -15.47
C ASP A 189 -21.31 -5.20 -16.14
N PRO A 190 -22.06 -5.33 -17.25
CA PRO A 190 -22.56 -4.19 -18.00
C PRO A 190 -23.58 -3.36 -17.21
N ARG A 191 -24.33 -3.95 -16.27
CA ARG A 191 -25.39 -3.26 -15.52
C ARG A 191 -24.82 -2.24 -14.54
N ARG A 192 -23.79 -2.62 -13.76
CA ARG A 192 -23.18 -1.77 -12.73
C ARG A 192 -22.07 -0.87 -13.27
N HIS A 193 -21.32 -1.34 -14.26
CA HIS A 193 -20.02 -0.74 -14.60
C HIS A 193 -19.96 -0.05 -15.97
N GLY A 194 -20.97 -0.19 -16.83
CA GLY A 194 -21.11 0.56 -18.08
C GLY A 194 -19.83 0.66 -18.93
N ARG A 195 -19.21 1.85 -18.99
CA ARG A 195 -17.96 2.11 -19.73
C ARG A 195 -16.78 1.28 -19.22
N TYR A 196 -16.68 1.00 -17.93
CA TYR A 196 -15.61 0.17 -17.38
C TYR A 196 -15.71 -1.30 -17.84
N TYR A 197 -16.93 -1.84 -17.97
CA TYR A 197 -17.14 -3.15 -18.60
C TYR A 197 -16.68 -3.16 -20.07
N ARG A 198 -17.03 -2.12 -20.83
CA ARG A 198 -16.60 -1.98 -22.24
C ARG A 198 -15.09 -1.88 -22.39
N LEU A 199 -14.40 -1.21 -21.45
CA LEU A 199 -12.94 -1.19 -21.41
C LEU A 199 -12.35 -2.59 -21.21
N LEU A 200 -12.86 -3.36 -20.24
CA LEU A 200 -12.40 -4.74 -20.02
C LEU A 200 -12.66 -5.62 -21.24
N LYS A 201 -13.80 -5.46 -21.92
CA LYS A 201 -14.10 -6.16 -23.18
C LYS A 201 -13.12 -5.81 -24.29
N ALA A 202 -12.84 -4.52 -24.50
CA ALA A 202 -11.87 -4.08 -25.49
C ALA A 202 -10.46 -4.62 -25.19
N PHE A 203 -10.06 -4.62 -23.91
CA PHE A 203 -8.80 -5.21 -23.48
C PHE A 203 -8.76 -6.73 -23.72
N GLU A 204 -9.83 -7.45 -23.39
CA GLU A 204 -9.95 -8.88 -23.67
C GLU A 204 -9.82 -9.19 -25.17
N GLU A 205 -10.50 -8.42 -26.02
CA GLU A 205 -10.45 -8.59 -27.48
C GLU A 205 -9.02 -8.41 -28.04
N GLN A 206 -8.26 -7.45 -27.49
CA GLN A 206 -6.88 -7.18 -27.93
C GLN A 206 -5.86 -8.17 -27.37
N THR A 207 -6.09 -8.67 -26.15
CA THR A 207 -5.06 -9.37 -25.37
C THR A 207 -5.35 -10.84 -25.07
N GLY A 208 -6.59 -11.27 -25.25
CA GLY A 208 -7.11 -12.56 -24.81
C GLY A 208 -7.28 -12.68 -23.29
N SER A 209 -7.07 -11.62 -22.51
CA SER A 209 -7.19 -11.63 -21.05
C SER A 209 -8.32 -10.72 -20.58
N PRO A 210 -9.28 -11.23 -19.77
CA PRO A 210 -10.39 -10.45 -19.24
C PRO A 210 -10.07 -9.77 -17.91
N VAL A 211 -8.78 -9.68 -17.52
CA VAL A 211 -8.35 -9.29 -16.17
C VAL A 211 -7.46 -8.05 -16.24
N LEU A 212 -7.85 -7.02 -15.48
CA LEU A 212 -7.05 -5.81 -15.26
C LEU A 212 -6.63 -5.69 -13.80
N ILE A 213 -5.53 -4.98 -13.55
CA ILE A 213 -5.25 -4.41 -12.23
C ILE A 213 -6.23 -3.27 -11.97
N ASN A 214 -6.81 -3.25 -10.77
CA ASN A 214 -7.54 -2.10 -10.27
C ASN A 214 -7.03 -1.72 -8.87
N THR A 215 -6.69 -0.45 -8.69
CA THR A 215 -6.39 0.13 -7.38
C THR A 215 -6.99 1.52 -7.25
N SER A 216 -7.09 2.03 -6.02
CA SER A 216 -7.64 3.35 -5.72
C SER A 216 -6.97 4.45 -6.52
N PHE A 217 -7.67 5.45 -7.03
CA PHE A 217 -7.00 6.61 -7.64
C PHE A 217 -6.59 7.62 -6.58
N ASN A 218 -5.37 7.45 -6.06
CA ASN A 218 -4.73 8.27 -5.04
C ASN A 218 -3.24 7.95 -4.91
N VAL A 219 -2.50 8.73 -4.14
CA VAL A 219 -1.18 8.38 -3.61
C VAL A 219 -1.29 7.91 -2.15
N ARG A 220 -0.20 7.39 -1.57
CA ARG A 220 -0.17 7.02 -0.15
C ARG A 220 -0.44 8.25 0.72
N GLY A 221 -1.38 8.13 1.66
CA GLY A 221 -1.74 9.21 2.59
C GLY A 221 -2.94 10.05 2.15
N GLU A 222 -3.39 9.94 0.90
CA GLU A 222 -4.50 10.74 0.37
C GLU A 222 -5.79 9.91 0.19
N PRO A 223 -6.98 10.55 0.28
CA PRO A 223 -8.24 9.91 -0.11
C PRO A 223 -8.27 9.63 -1.62
N ILE A 224 -9.23 8.81 -2.05
CA ILE A 224 -9.53 8.62 -3.49
C ILE A 224 -9.93 9.97 -4.08
N VAL A 225 -9.36 10.33 -5.24
CA VAL A 225 -9.70 11.58 -5.93
C VAL A 225 -11.19 11.64 -6.22
N CYS A 226 -11.79 12.80 -5.96
CA CYS A 226 -13.19 13.07 -6.17
C CYS A 226 -13.40 13.90 -7.44
N THR A 227 -12.66 15.00 -7.59
CA THR A 227 -12.86 16.02 -8.64
C THR A 227 -11.81 15.95 -9.77
N PRO A 228 -12.10 16.52 -10.96
CA PRO A 228 -11.14 16.57 -12.08
C PRO A 228 -9.82 17.26 -11.69
N GLU A 229 -9.89 18.30 -10.85
CA GLU A 229 -8.73 19.02 -10.32
C GLU A 229 -7.82 18.11 -9.47
N GLU A 230 -8.41 17.25 -8.64
CA GLU A 230 -7.68 16.31 -7.80
C GLU A 230 -7.06 15.18 -8.64
N ALA A 231 -7.80 14.66 -9.62
CA ALA A 231 -7.30 13.66 -10.56
C ALA A 231 -6.12 14.21 -11.39
N TRP A 232 -6.25 15.44 -11.90
CA TRP A 232 -5.19 16.14 -12.62
C TRP A 232 -3.96 16.40 -11.75
N ARG A 233 -4.15 16.88 -10.51
CA ARG A 233 -3.04 17.09 -9.57
C ARG A 233 -2.29 15.80 -9.30
N CYS A 234 -3.01 14.71 -9.03
CA CYS A 234 -2.43 13.39 -8.82
C CYS A 234 -1.67 12.90 -10.06
N PHE A 235 -2.26 13.04 -11.25
CA PHE A 235 -1.60 12.72 -12.51
C PHE A 235 -0.32 13.54 -12.73
N MET A 236 -0.38 14.86 -12.54
CA MET A 236 0.77 15.76 -12.72
C MET A 236 1.87 15.53 -11.68
N ALA A 237 1.51 15.09 -10.48
CA ALA A 237 2.44 14.84 -9.38
C ALA A 237 3.00 13.40 -9.32
N THR A 238 2.48 12.49 -10.12
CA THR A 238 2.97 11.10 -10.20
C THR A 238 3.55 10.79 -11.58
N ASN A 239 4.22 9.64 -11.69
CA ASN A 239 4.77 9.12 -12.94
C ASN A 239 3.74 8.23 -13.67
N MET A 240 2.47 8.61 -13.61
CA MET A 240 1.38 7.97 -14.35
C MET A 240 1.49 8.35 -15.83
N ASP A 241 1.26 7.39 -16.72
CA ASP A 241 1.53 7.57 -18.16
C ASP A 241 0.37 8.28 -18.87
N VAL A 242 -0.87 7.92 -18.51
CA VAL A 242 -2.09 8.45 -19.13
C VAL A 242 -3.13 8.73 -18.06
N LEU A 243 -3.85 9.84 -18.21
CA LEU A 243 -5.05 10.15 -17.45
C LEU A 243 -6.25 10.18 -18.39
N VAL A 244 -7.35 9.57 -17.96
CA VAL A 244 -8.63 9.58 -18.65
C VAL A 244 -9.68 10.12 -17.70
N ILE A 245 -10.27 11.27 -18.04
CA ILE A 245 -11.39 11.86 -17.31
C ILE A 245 -12.55 11.97 -18.28
N GLU A 246 -13.62 11.20 -18.04
CA GLU A 246 -14.74 11.06 -18.96
C GLU A 246 -14.24 10.78 -20.39
N ASP A 247 -14.46 11.70 -21.33
CA ASP A 247 -14.15 11.55 -22.75
C ASP A 247 -12.76 12.10 -23.14
N PHE A 248 -11.98 12.56 -22.16
CA PHE A 248 -10.72 13.25 -22.37
C PHE A 248 -9.54 12.38 -21.97
N VAL A 249 -8.60 12.19 -22.89
CA VAL A 249 -7.35 11.44 -22.71
C VAL A 249 -6.17 12.40 -22.70
N MET A 250 -5.35 12.34 -21.66
CA MET A 250 -4.13 13.14 -21.52
C MET A 250 -2.93 12.22 -21.38
N HIS A 251 -1.94 12.40 -22.25
CA HIS A 251 -0.67 11.69 -22.15
C HIS A 251 0.35 12.53 -21.41
N LYS A 252 1.06 11.92 -20.45
CA LYS A 252 1.97 12.61 -19.55
C LYS A 252 3.14 13.28 -20.29
N ASP A 253 3.69 12.58 -21.27
CA ASP A 253 4.81 13.01 -22.12
C ASP A 253 4.48 14.22 -23.00
N ARG A 254 3.19 14.54 -23.18
CA ARG A 254 2.71 15.69 -23.95
C ARG A 254 2.34 16.90 -23.09
N GLN A 255 2.34 16.76 -21.76
CA GLN A 255 1.89 17.85 -20.88
C GLN A 255 2.97 18.92 -20.67
N PRO A 256 2.59 20.21 -20.71
CA PRO A 256 3.50 21.28 -20.35
C PRO A 256 3.87 21.18 -18.87
N GLY A 257 5.16 21.30 -18.55
CA GLY A 257 5.64 21.27 -17.17
C GLY A 257 5.64 19.87 -16.52
N ALA A 258 5.43 18.80 -17.28
CA ALA A 258 5.65 17.44 -16.80
C ALA A 258 7.15 17.18 -16.60
N THR A 259 7.62 17.31 -15.35
CA THR A 259 8.92 16.77 -14.94
C THR A 259 8.75 15.32 -14.51
N GLU A 260 9.68 14.43 -14.87
CA GLU A 260 9.80 13.15 -14.18
C GLU A 260 10.10 13.45 -12.71
N HIS A 261 9.22 12.99 -11.82
CA HIS A 261 9.42 13.20 -10.40
C HIS A 261 10.39 12.13 -9.89
N GLU A 262 11.50 12.57 -9.30
CA GLU A 262 12.28 11.70 -8.43
C GLU A 262 11.37 11.28 -7.28
N ILE A 263 11.07 9.98 -7.20
CA ILE A 263 10.18 9.36 -6.20
C ILE A 263 10.53 9.87 -4.79
N ASP A 264 11.81 10.05 -4.51
CA ASP A 264 12.34 10.48 -3.23
C ASP A 264 12.04 11.97 -2.92
N GLU A 265 12.05 12.86 -3.92
CA GLU A 265 11.69 14.27 -3.72
C GLU A 265 10.20 14.47 -3.45
N TYR A 266 9.34 13.71 -4.16
CA TYR A 266 7.90 13.76 -3.91
C TYR A 266 7.59 13.24 -2.51
N LEU A 267 8.14 12.07 -2.15
CA LEU A 267 7.98 11.50 -0.81
C LEU A 267 8.54 12.40 0.30
N ALA A 268 9.63 13.13 0.05
CA ALA A 268 10.19 14.06 1.04
C ALA A 268 9.29 15.28 1.32
N ARG A 269 8.38 15.64 0.41
CA ARG A 269 7.42 16.75 0.58
C ARG A 269 6.22 16.38 1.45
N PHE A 270 5.96 15.09 1.65
CA PHE A 270 4.93 14.59 2.54
C PHE A 270 5.64 13.93 3.71
N GLU A 271 5.52 14.49 4.92
CA GLU A 271 6.06 13.85 6.13
C GLU A 271 5.50 12.43 6.24
N LEU A 272 6.28 11.45 5.79
CA LEU A 272 5.94 10.05 5.92
C LEU A 272 6.25 9.66 7.36
N ASP A 273 5.20 9.38 8.12
CA ASP A 273 5.26 8.46 9.26
C ASP A 273 5.61 7.06 8.73
N ASP A 274 6.84 6.87 8.28
CA ASP A 274 7.37 5.55 8.04
C ASP A 274 7.59 4.88 9.39
N ILE A 275 6.63 4.02 9.75
CA ILE A 275 6.84 2.95 10.70
C ILE A 275 7.96 2.08 10.10
N PRO A 276 9.10 1.89 10.77
CA PRO A 276 10.12 0.98 10.27
C PRO A 276 9.52 -0.41 10.07
N ALA A 277 9.88 -1.06 8.97
CA ALA A 277 9.40 -2.39 8.61
C ALA A 277 9.48 -3.37 9.79
N ARG A 278 8.39 -4.11 10.05
CA ARG A 278 8.23 -5.05 11.18
C ARG A 278 9.22 -6.22 11.25
N ASP A 279 9.98 -6.45 10.18
CA ASP A 279 11.02 -7.48 10.16
C ASP A 279 12.42 -6.92 10.45
N THR A 280 12.50 -5.66 10.85
CA THR A 280 13.72 -5.12 11.45
C THR A 280 13.76 -5.69 12.87
N PRO A 281 14.68 -6.62 13.22
CA PRO A 281 14.86 -6.96 14.63
C PRO A 281 14.98 -5.66 15.42
N MET A 282 14.45 -5.63 16.65
CA MET A 282 14.37 -4.44 17.51
C MET A 282 15.70 -3.67 17.59
N ILE A 283 16.79 -4.38 17.29
CA ILE A 283 18.08 -3.87 16.86
C ILE A 283 18.38 -4.61 15.54
N ALA A 284 18.51 -3.93 14.40
CA ALA A 284 19.03 -4.53 13.17
C ALA A 284 20.30 -3.78 12.78
N ILE A 285 21.34 -4.54 12.43
CA ILE A 285 22.56 -3.94 11.91
C ILE A 285 22.28 -3.51 10.47
N ASP A 286 22.35 -2.21 10.20
CA ASP A 286 22.35 -1.71 8.84
C ASP A 286 23.70 -2.07 8.18
N TRP A 287 23.70 -3.05 7.29
CA TRP A 287 24.94 -3.50 6.65
C TRP A 287 25.43 -2.56 5.56
N ASN A 288 24.57 -1.65 5.07
CA ASN A 288 24.89 -0.73 3.99
C ASN A 288 24.32 0.69 4.21
N PRO A 289 24.77 1.39 5.26
CA PRO A 289 24.30 2.73 5.60
C PRO A 289 24.68 3.78 4.55
N THR A 290 23.81 4.79 4.40
CA THR A 290 24.03 5.90 3.47
C THR A 290 25.24 6.75 3.85
N HIS A 291 25.84 7.43 2.86
CA HIS A 291 27.00 8.32 3.10
C HIS A 291 26.70 9.46 4.10
N ARG A 292 25.46 9.98 4.10
CA ARG A 292 25.04 11.02 5.06
C ARG A 292 25.05 10.49 6.49
N PHE A 293 24.49 9.29 6.69
CA PHE A 293 24.47 8.63 7.99
C PHE A 293 25.88 8.31 8.49
N LEU A 294 26.76 7.79 7.61
CA LEU A 294 28.14 7.47 7.97
C LEU A 294 28.94 8.70 8.43
N ARG A 295 28.70 9.88 7.85
CA ARG A 295 29.30 11.14 8.32
C ARG A 295 28.76 11.57 9.68
N GLN A 296 27.45 11.40 9.93
CA GLN A 296 26.86 11.68 11.24
C GLN A 296 27.44 10.74 12.32
N PHE A 297 27.52 9.45 12.03
CA PHE A 297 28.15 8.46 12.91
C PHE A 297 29.62 8.81 13.18
N ALA A 298 30.38 9.19 12.16
CA ALA A 298 31.77 9.64 12.30
C ALA A 298 31.90 10.87 13.22
N GLY A 299 31.03 11.88 13.07
CA GLY A 299 31.02 13.05 13.96
C GLY A 299 30.68 12.70 15.41
N LEU A 300 29.66 11.86 15.63
CA LEU A 300 29.29 11.38 16.96
C LEU A 300 30.39 10.52 17.58
N PHE A 301 31.09 9.72 16.78
CA PHE A 301 32.22 8.90 17.21
C PHE A 301 33.35 9.77 17.76
N VAL A 302 33.74 10.84 17.06
CA VAL A 302 34.75 11.80 17.56
C VAL A 302 34.29 12.41 18.88
N LEU A 303 33.05 12.90 18.94
CA LEU A 303 32.50 13.55 20.12
C LEU A 303 32.46 12.60 21.32
N PHE A 304 32.04 11.36 21.12
CA PHE A 304 31.96 10.33 22.16
C PHE A 304 33.32 10.07 22.80
N PHE A 305 34.35 9.76 21.99
CA PHE A 305 35.69 9.49 22.51
C PHE A 305 36.36 10.74 23.11
N ALA A 306 36.09 11.93 22.56
CA ALA A 306 36.57 13.18 23.13
C ALA A 306 35.99 13.44 24.53
N ILE A 307 34.66 13.34 24.69
CA ILE A 307 33.96 13.58 25.96
C ILE A 307 34.32 12.51 26.98
N ILE A 308 34.26 11.21 26.63
CA ILE A 308 34.58 10.14 27.58
C ILE A 308 36.05 10.22 28.02
N GLY A 309 36.96 10.54 27.09
CA GLY A 309 38.37 10.78 27.42
C GLY A 309 38.54 11.94 28.40
N ALA A 310 37.85 13.07 28.18
CA ALA A 310 37.88 14.21 29.08
C ALA A 310 37.32 13.88 30.48
N VAL A 311 36.23 13.11 30.55
CA VAL A 311 35.66 12.64 31.83
C VAL A 311 36.63 11.71 32.57
N ARG A 312 37.34 10.83 31.86
CA ARG A 312 38.35 9.94 32.47
C ARG A 312 39.56 10.71 32.97
N PHE A 313 40.02 11.70 32.20
CA PHE A 313 41.10 12.59 32.60
C PHE A 313 40.74 13.36 33.88
N TYR A 314 39.51 13.85 33.98
CA TYR A 314 39.01 14.55 35.17
C TYR A 314 38.80 13.64 36.39
N LYS A 315 38.67 12.33 36.19
CA LYS A 315 38.55 11.31 37.25
C LYS A 315 39.91 10.69 37.63
N ASP A 316 41.02 11.38 37.36
CA ASP A 316 42.40 10.94 37.63
C ASP A 316 42.81 9.62 36.94
N ASP A 317 42.25 9.32 35.76
CA ASP A 317 42.64 8.19 34.90
C ASP A 317 43.21 8.69 33.55
N PRO A 318 44.40 9.33 33.55
CA PRO A 318 44.96 9.98 32.36
C PRO A 318 45.39 8.96 31.29
N THR A 319 45.84 7.77 31.70
CA THR A 319 46.24 6.71 30.78
C THR A 319 45.07 6.30 29.90
N MET A 320 43.88 6.08 30.47
CA MET A 320 42.69 5.74 29.71
C MET A 320 42.23 6.90 28.82
N ALA A 321 42.34 8.15 29.31
CA ALA A 321 42.00 9.33 28.51
C ALA A 321 42.83 9.41 27.21
N TYR A 322 44.14 9.19 27.30
CA TYR A 322 45.01 9.21 26.12
C TYR A 322 44.71 8.08 25.14
N VAL A 323 44.41 6.87 25.64
CA VAL A 323 43.98 5.75 24.79
C VAL A 323 42.71 6.11 24.03
N LEU A 324 41.70 6.67 24.69
CA LEU A 324 40.43 7.06 24.06
C LEU A 324 40.63 8.19 23.03
N TRP A 325 41.45 9.18 23.35
CA TRP A 325 41.76 10.28 22.42
C TRP A 325 42.60 9.82 21.23
N SER A 326 43.42 8.77 21.34
CA SER A 326 44.11 8.19 20.17
C SER A 326 43.17 7.50 19.18
N ILE A 327 41.96 7.12 19.61
CA ILE A 327 40.95 6.46 18.77
C ILE A 327 40.07 7.50 18.05
N ALA A 328 39.86 8.67 18.65
CA ALA A 328 38.99 9.72 18.10
C ALA A 328 39.34 10.17 16.66
N PRO A 329 40.62 10.29 16.24
CA PRO A 329 40.99 10.67 14.87
C PRO A 329 40.44 9.74 13.77
N VAL A 330 40.12 8.48 14.09
CA VAL A 330 39.48 7.54 13.15
C VAL A 330 38.14 8.11 12.65
N GLY A 331 37.40 8.81 13.51
CA GLY A 331 36.16 9.48 13.12
C GLY A 331 36.39 10.69 12.20
N LEU A 332 37.51 11.41 12.33
CA LEU A 332 37.84 12.50 11.41
C LEU A 332 38.12 11.98 9.99
N VAL A 333 38.78 10.82 9.87
CA VAL A 333 38.94 10.12 8.59
C VAL A 333 37.58 9.70 8.02
N GLY A 334 36.66 9.24 8.87
CA GLY A 334 35.30 8.88 8.47
C GLY A 334 34.44 10.05 7.95
N LEU A 335 34.70 11.30 8.39
CA LEU A 335 34.02 12.48 7.87
C LEU A 335 34.43 12.79 6.42
N ALA A 336 35.72 12.68 6.11
CA ALA A 336 36.26 12.89 4.77
C ALA A 336 36.01 11.70 3.84
N TRP A 337 36.10 10.47 4.38
CA TRP A 337 35.95 9.22 3.64
C TRP A 337 34.90 8.30 4.29
N PRO A 338 33.60 8.53 4.01
CA PRO A 338 32.50 7.79 4.65
C PRO A 338 32.54 6.28 4.38
N THR A 339 33.01 5.84 3.21
CA THR A 339 33.08 4.41 2.85
C THR A 339 33.99 3.61 3.79
N PHE A 340 35.07 4.22 4.30
CA PHE A 340 35.92 3.61 5.34
C PHE A 340 35.16 3.44 6.66
N MET A 341 34.38 4.46 7.05
CA MET A 341 33.61 4.45 8.30
C MET A 341 32.55 3.33 8.34
N ARG A 342 32.11 2.84 7.17
CA ARG A 342 31.20 1.69 7.07
C ARG A 342 31.77 0.45 7.76
N TYR A 343 33.05 0.15 7.55
CA TYR A 343 33.68 -1.02 8.17
C TYR A 343 33.73 -0.87 9.69
N VAL A 344 34.11 0.31 10.18
CA VAL A 344 34.14 0.63 11.61
C VAL A 344 32.74 0.50 12.23
N TYR A 345 31.73 1.08 11.58
CA TYR A 345 30.34 1.02 12.02
C TYR A 345 29.82 -0.42 12.09
N VAL A 346 29.98 -1.20 11.03
CA VAL A 346 29.47 -2.58 10.97
C VAL A 346 30.16 -3.45 12.02
N THR A 347 31.49 -3.35 12.17
CA THR A 347 32.22 -4.10 13.19
C THR A 347 31.79 -3.70 14.61
N TRP A 348 31.63 -2.40 14.86
CA TRP A 348 31.15 -1.87 16.13
C TRP A 348 29.75 -2.40 16.46
N MET A 349 28.83 -2.32 15.52
CA MET A 349 27.46 -2.83 15.68
C MET A 349 27.43 -4.34 15.87
N ALA A 350 28.19 -5.12 15.11
CA ALA A 350 28.28 -6.56 15.30
C ALA A 350 28.80 -6.94 16.70
N LEU A 351 29.76 -6.19 17.23
CA LEU A 351 30.34 -6.44 18.55
C LEU A 351 29.36 -6.12 19.70
N PHE A 352 28.64 -5.00 19.61
CA PHE A 352 27.73 -4.57 20.67
C PHE A 352 26.31 -5.14 20.54
N PHE A 353 25.97 -5.72 19.39
CA PHE A 353 24.65 -6.30 19.13
C PHE A 353 24.22 -7.36 20.16
N PRO A 354 25.04 -8.38 20.51
CA PRO A 354 24.64 -9.39 21.49
C PRO A 354 24.34 -8.80 22.87
N LEU A 355 25.08 -7.76 23.26
CA LEU A 355 24.87 -7.05 24.52
C LEU A 355 23.53 -6.32 24.52
N GLY A 356 23.25 -5.54 23.47
CA GLY A 356 21.99 -4.81 23.33
C GLY A 356 20.77 -5.73 23.26
N TRP A 357 20.89 -6.85 22.52
CA TRP A 357 19.85 -7.88 22.45
C TRP A 357 19.57 -8.48 23.83
N THR A 358 20.61 -8.85 24.56
CA THR A 358 20.49 -9.48 25.89
C THR A 358 19.82 -8.52 26.87
N VAL A 359 20.27 -7.26 26.93
CA VAL A 359 19.67 -6.24 27.81
C VAL A 359 18.21 -6.02 27.47
N SER A 360 17.86 -5.94 26.18
CA SER A 360 16.47 -5.76 25.74
C SER A 360 15.58 -6.94 26.15
N MET A 361 16.06 -8.17 25.98
CA MET A 361 15.34 -9.37 26.40
C MET A 361 15.15 -9.42 27.92
N VAL A 362 16.19 -9.10 28.69
CA VAL A 362 16.10 -9.05 30.15
C VAL A 362 15.07 -8.01 30.59
N ILE A 363 15.13 -6.79 30.08
CA ILE A 363 14.18 -5.72 30.43
C ILE A 363 12.75 -6.12 30.06
N LEU A 364 12.53 -6.63 28.85
CA LEU A 364 11.20 -7.00 28.38
C LEU A 364 10.64 -8.19 29.19
N SER A 365 11.45 -9.21 29.45
CA SER A 365 11.08 -10.33 30.31
C SER A 365 10.76 -9.87 31.73
N SER A 366 11.57 -8.99 32.32
CA SER A 366 11.30 -8.43 33.65
C SER A 366 9.97 -7.67 33.69
N ILE A 367 9.69 -6.81 32.71
CA ILE A 367 8.42 -6.08 32.64
C ILE A 367 7.25 -7.07 32.50
N TYR A 368 7.36 -8.06 31.61
CA TYR A 368 6.28 -9.00 31.37
C TYR A 368 5.97 -9.86 32.61
N TYR A 369 6.99 -10.39 33.28
CA TYR A 369 6.80 -11.30 34.42
C TYR A 369 6.58 -10.59 35.75
N LEU A 370 7.14 -9.40 35.96
CA LEU A 370 7.02 -8.67 37.23
C LEU A 370 5.88 -7.66 37.23
N VAL A 371 5.44 -7.18 36.07
CA VAL A 371 4.39 -6.16 35.98
C VAL A 371 3.14 -6.71 35.32
N VAL A 372 3.26 -7.19 34.08
CA VAL A 372 2.07 -7.57 33.28
C VAL A 372 1.41 -8.84 33.83
N SER A 373 2.20 -9.87 34.15
CA SER A 373 1.68 -11.16 34.61
C SER A 373 0.96 -11.07 35.97
N PRO A 374 1.50 -10.37 36.99
CA PRO A 374 0.79 -10.18 38.26
C PRO A 374 -0.50 -9.38 38.12
N ILE A 375 -0.51 -8.32 37.30
CA ILE A 375 -1.74 -7.57 36.99
C ILE A 375 -2.78 -8.50 36.37
N GLY A 376 -2.39 -9.30 35.37
CA GLY A 376 -3.29 -10.27 34.74
C GLY A 376 -3.82 -11.33 35.72
N LEU A 377 -3.00 -11.78 36.67
CA LEU A 377 -3.40 -12.73 37.72
C LEU A 377 -4.40 -12.10 38.71
N ILE A 378 -4.12 -10.88 39.19
CA ILE A 378 -5.00 -10.14 40.08
C ILE A 378 -6.36 -9.90 39.41
N MET A 379 -6.36 -9.46 38.15
CA MET A 379 -7.61 -9.25 37.39
C MET A 379 -8.46 -10.53 37.31
N ARG A 380 -7.81 -11.69 37.08
CA ARG A 380 -8.50 -13.00 37.06
C ARG A 380 -9.06 -13.39 38.42
N LEU A 381 -8.31 -13.17 39.51
CA LEU A 381 -8.73 -13.47 40.88
C LEU A 381 -9.90 -12.57 41.34
N CYS A 382 -9.90 -11.30 40.94
CA CYS A 382 -10.99 -10.36 41.21
C CYS A 382 -12.21 -10.53 40.27
N GLY A 383 -12.22 -11.56 39.41
CA GLY A 383 -13.33 -11.82 38.48
C GLY A 383 -13.48 -10.80 37.35
N HIS A 384 -12.49 -9.93 37.15
CA HIS A 384 -12.53 -8.89 36.15
C HIS A 384 -12.01 -9.42 34.80
N ASP A 385 -12.91 -9.58 33.83
CA ASP A 385 -12.60 -10.07 32.47
C ASP A 385 -12.79 -8.96 31.41
N PRO A 386 -11.79 -8.09 31.22
CA PRO A 386 -11.90 -6.96 30.29
C PRO A 386 -12.07 -7.40 28.82
N CYS A 387 -11.68 -8.63 28.49
CA CYS A 387 -11.75 -9.16 27.13
C CYS A 387 -13.03 -9.96 26.87
N GLY A 388 -13.88 -10.20 27.88
CA GLY A 388 -15.13 -10.96 27.73
C GLY A 388 -14.92 -12.38 27.22
N ARG A 389 -13.90 -13.07 27.73
CA ARG A 389 -13.51 -14.43 27.34
C ARG A 389 -14.43 -15.50 27.95
N ARG A 390 -15.10 -15.20 29.07
CA ARG A 390 -16.11 -16.10 29.64
C ARG A 390 -17.44 -15.95 28.88
N PRO A 391 -18.04 -17.05 28.38
CA PRO A 391 -19.36 -17.01 27.78
C PRO A 391 -20.41 -16.63 28.85
N ASP A 392 -21.28 -15.69 28.51
CA ASP A 392 -22.40 -15.25 29.33
C ASP A 392 -23.70 -15.90 28.80
N PRO A 393 -24.23 -16.93 29.47
CA PRO A 393 -25.42 -17.64 29.02
C PRO A 393 -26.71 -16.81 29.08
N ALA A 394 -26.69 -15.65 29.75
CA ALA A 394 -27.84 -14.73 29.81
C ALA A 394 -27.78 -13.62 28.74
N ALA A 395 -26.69 -13.51 27.98
CA ALA A 395 -26.55 -12.47 26.96
C ALA A 395 -27.37 -12.80 25.70
N THR A 396 -28.26 -11.87 25.31
CA THR A 396 -29.04 -11.96 24.05
C THR A 396 -28.19 -11.71 22.80
N SER A 397 -27.05 -11.03 22.94
CA SER A 397 -26.04 -10.84 21.89
C SER A 397 -24.70 -10.44 22.50
N TYR A 398 -23.59 -10.95 21.96
CA TYR A 398 -22.23 -10.53 22.33
C TYR A 398 -21.78 -9.25 21.59
N TRP A 399 -22.65 -8.68 20.76
CA TRP A 399 -22.40 -7.46 20.01
C TRP A 399 -22.29 -6.26 20.94
N LYS A 400 -21.07 -5.74 21.12
CA LYS A 400 -20.84 -4.50 21.87
C LYS A 400 -20.88 -3.30 20.91
N PRO A 401 -21.80 -2.34 21.09
CA PRO A 401 -21.80 -1.12 20.27
C PRO A 401 -20.48 -0.37 20.46
N ARG A 402 -19.78 -0.14 19.34
CA ARG A 402 -18.47 0.51 19.32
C ARG A 402 -18.69 1.99 19.63
N ARG A 403 -18.22 2.48 20.78
CA ARG A 403 -18.09 3.93 21.00
C ARG A 403 -17.15 4.50 19.92
N PRO A 404 -17.41 5.71 19.40
CA PRO A 404 -16.55 6.33 18.40
C PRO A 404 -15.10 6.33 18.90
N ALA A 405 -14.17 5.94 18.02
CA ALA A 405 -12.82 5.60 18.43
C ALA A 405 -12.05 6.85 18.88
N ALA A 406 -11.51 6.78 20.09
CA ALA A 406 -10.41 7.61 20.55
C ALA A 406 -9.12 7.22 19.82
N ASP A 407 -8.40 8.25 19.37
CA ASP A 407 -6.98 8.37 19.00
C ASP A 407 -6.35 7.26 18.11
N VAL A 408 -5.87 7.70 16.96
CA VAL A 408 -5.16 6.96 15.91
C VAL A 408 -3.97 6.17 16.47
N GLN A 409 -3.37 6.63 17.58
CA GLN A 409 -2.26 5.93 18.26
C GLN A 409 -2.58 4.50 18.72
N ARG A 410 -3.86 4.11 18.83
CA ARG A 410 -4.23 2.76 19.29
C ARG A 410 -4.06 1.66 18.23
N TYR A 411 -4.01 2.01 16.94
CA TYR A 411 -3.77 1.04 15.85
C TYR A 411 -2.33 0.47 15.87
N PHE A 412 -1.39 1.18 16.50
CA PHE A 412 0.02 0.79 16.62
C PHE A 412 0.30 -0.24 17.71
N ARG A 413 -0.71 -0.68 18.48
CA ARG A 413 -0.53 -1.63 19.59
C ARG A 413 -0.84 -3.09 19.27
N GLN A 414 -1.24 -3.42 18.04
CA GLN A 414 -1.70 -4.77 17.69
C GLN A 414 -0.70 -5.60 16.88
N PHE A 415 0.55 -5.15 16.79
CA PHE A 415 1.65 -5.94 16.28
C PHE A 415 2.94 -5.58 17.00
#